data_AF-A0A3N2PDG4-F1
#
_entry.id   AF-A0A3N2PDG4-F1
#
_cell.length_a   1.000
_cell.length_b   1.000
_cell.length_c   1.000
_cell.angle_alpha   90.00
_cell.angle_beta   90.00
_cell.angle_gamma   90.00
#
_symmetry.space_group_name_H-M   'P 1'
#
loop_
_entity.id
_entity.type
_entity.pdbx_description
1 polymer ?
#
loop_
_entity_poly.entity_id
_entity_poly.type
_entity_poly.pdbx_seq_one_letter_code
_entity_poly.pdbx_strand_id
1 'polypeptide(L)'
;MRLHRYRSRLWSAVTVTSLVAVSGAAVTVAAHAAAAGCSVTYTVGSQWQGGFTATVAVTNLGDPLSSWTLTWSYAAGQRVTQAWNATVTQNGSEVSARNASYNGSLGTGATTSFGFNGSWTGSNPAPTSFALNGTACTGTPGENPTSPPSTPPTTPPTTTPPENPTWGTALPPANAATSRAYDLITVANEKGYLPRAGECSVEVHARYWTYGPDGKVYPTWHPTRDPSGCTFGHEHGDDPRTSDLYSSVGWPAFGYTSEVMLENMPEASHRHEDHVGHKVLAVNNSNVIQGDNGTSFFPPQGPVIATCDVLLKFHQGTHSPDAFTNNVHELLFNQRCTQTNGQVIEARYNAMIPLGRAGGFSPSECPGFGGQFITVGPPVPADSPSETRSLGRLITEPGCIQAIREGRTHYDPLYPNPVPFTVSDMDDFWFSDVQVTGSGLSFHLAPLFYVVNPSRYYDPSKPNNLGRIVDLCYTDLRGGSYCDEARRITQQTGQQLAWDDPRSPFKGTLREFRPGTFSVRNSGPTTVYTDVYGRNVSTSPFPGSIQQYFSGNQSSEMYVRGSTKDYAATGVHAPN
;
A
#
# COMPACT_ATOMS: atom_id res chain seq x y z
N MET A 1 -8.80 63.46 57.37
CA MET A 1 -9.30 62.53 58.41
C MET A 1 -8.64 61.17 58.14
N ARG A 2 -7.35 60.93 58.46
CA ARG A 2 -6.74 60.55 59.76
C ARG A 2 -7.56 59.49 60.50
N LEU A 3 -6.99 58.33 60.82
CA LEU A 3 -6.14 58.08 62.00
C LEU A 3 -5.62 56.61 61.86
N HIS A 4 -4.40 56.18 62.24
CA HIS A 4 -3.66 56.41 63.49
C HIS A 4 -2.22 55.88 63.34
N ARG A 5 -1.20 56.67 63.75
CA ARG A 5 -0.28 56.41 64.89
C ARG A 5 0.72 55.25 64.69
N TYR A 6 2.02 55.50 64.51
CA TYR A 6 3.07 56.00 65.42
C TYR A 6 4.02 54.86 65.85
N ARG A 7 5.28 55.00 65.44
CA ARG A 7 6.50 54.84 66.24
C ARG A 7 6.86 53.49 66.90
N SER A 8 8.03 53.00 66.47
CA SER A 8 9.25 52.82 67.27
C SER A 8 9.35 51.66 68.26
N ARG A 9 10.51 50.98 68.17
CA ARG A 9 11.38 50.55 69.31
C ARG A 9 10.79 49.42 70.19
N LEU A 10 11.51 48.50 70.82
CA LEU A 10 12.91 48.08 71.02
C LEU A 10 12.78 46.75 71.81
N TRP A 11 13.70 45.80 71.59
CA TRP A 11 14.31 44.88 72.57
C TRP A 11 13.43 43.72 73.10
N SER A 12 13.66 42.46 72.73
CA SER A 12 14.82 41.55 72.96
C SER A 12 14.94 40.99 74.38
N ALA A 13 14.67 39.69 74.55
CA ALA A 13 15.38 38.71 75.38
C ALA A 13 14.71 37.31 75.24
N VAL A 14 15.32 36.29 74.58
CA VAL A 14 16.22 35.23 75.14
C VAL A 14 15.40 34.09 75.81
N THR A 15 15.50 32.77 75.57
CA THR A 15 16.27 31.76 74.78
C THR A 15 15.49 30.42 74.97
N VAL A 16 15.55 29.38 74.12
CA VAL A 16 16.45 28.21 74.24
C VAL A 16 16.19 27.24 73.05
N THR A 17 17.31 26.67 72.58
CA THR A 17 17.66 25.76 71.47
C THR A 17 16.85 24.48 71.22
N SER A 18 16.72 24.06 69.94
CA SER A 18 17.07 22.70 69.42
C SER A 18 17.04 22.59 67.88
N LEU A 19 18.13 22.04 67.33
CA LEU A 19 18.49 21.57 65.96
C LEU A 19 17.61 21.89 64.73
N VAL A 20 18.22 22.53 63.73
CA VAL A 20 17.97 22.27 62.29
C VAL A 20 19.32 22.19 61.56
N ALA A 21 19.51 21.10 60.81
CA ALA A 21 20.70 20.84 60.01
C ALA A 21 20.88 21.89 58.90
N VAL A 22 22.10 22.38 58.73
CA VAL A 22 22.50 23.20 57.57
C VAL A 22 22.91 22.26 56.44
N SER A 23 22.10 22.23 55.39
CA SER A 23 22.47 21.62 54.11
C SER A 23 22.80 22.73 53.13
N GLY A 24 24.07 22.82 52.72
CA GLY A 24 24.48 23.73 51.64
C GLY A 24 23.89 23.27 50.32
N ALA A 25 23.07 24.13 49.69
CA ALA A 25 22.64 23.94 48.31
C ALA A 25 23.70 24.55 47.39
N ALA A 26 24.48 23.70 46.73
CA ALA A 26 25.23 24.08 45.54
C ALA A 26 24.24 24.44 44.42
N VAL A 27 24.38 25.62 43.83
CA VAL A 27 23.67 25.98 42.60
C VAL A 27 24.31 25.18 41.46
N THR A 28 23.67 24.08 41.07
CA THR A 28 23.97 23.40 39.82
C THR A 28 23.34 24.19 38.68
N VAL A 29 24.18 24.77 37.82
CA VAL A 29 23.72 25.24 36.51
C VAL A 29 23.36 23.99 35.72
N ALA A 30 22.06 23.73 35.55
CA ALA A 30 21.61 22.67 34.67
C ALA A 30 22.00 23.07 33.24
N ALA A 31 22.89 22.29 32.62
CA ALA A 31 23.07 22.37 31.18
C ALA A 31 21.75 21.95 30.53
N HIS A 32 21.06 22.91 29.90
CA HIS A 32 19.97 22.59 28.98
C HIS A 32 20.55 21.69 27.88
N ALA A 33 20.08 20.45 27.78
CA ALA A 33 20.32 19.63 26.62
C ALA A 33 19.75 20.37 25.40
N ALA A 34 20.62 20.82 24.49
CA ALA A 34 20.19 21.48 23.26
C ALA A 34 19.34 20.51 22.44
N ALA A 35 18.09 20.90 22.14
CA ALA A 35 17.24 20.15 21.22
C ALA A 35 17.94 20.02 19.86
N ALA A 36 17.82 18.84 19.22
CA ALA A 36 18.37 18.62 17.88
C ALA A 36 17.70 19.58 16.89
N GLY A 37 18.45 20.55 16.35
CA GLY A 37 17.86 21.62 15.53
C GLY A 37 17.40 21.17 14.14
N CYS A 38 18.05 20.16 13.56
CA CYS A 38 17.85 19.72 12.19
C CYS A 38 18.63 18.45 11.85
N SER A 39 18.21 17.79 10.77
CA SER A 39 18.99 16.78 10.03
C SER A 39 19.22 17.28 8.60
N VAL A 40 20.39 16.96 8.02
CA VAL A 40 20.77 17.39 6.67
C VAL A 40 21.31 16.22 5.87
N THR A 41 20.74 15.99 4.69
CA THR A 41 21.28 15.07 3.70
C THR A 41 21.93 15.88 2.58
N TYR A 42 23.23 15.70 2.39
CA TYR A 42 24.00 16.32 1.30
C TYR A 42 24.43 15.23 0.31
N THR A 43 23.88 15.28 -0.90
CA THR A 43 24.14 14.27 -1.93
C THR A 43 24.78 14.90 -3.15
N VAL A 44 25.94 14.40 -3.57
CA VAL A 44 26.53 14.74 -4.88
C VAL A 44 25.94 13.78 -5.92
N GLY A 45 24.92 14.23 -6.65
CA GLY A 45 24.20 13.40 -7.62
C GLY A 45 24.99 13.14 -8.90
N SER A 46 25.89 14.05 -9.26
CA SER A 46 26.83 13.88 -10.38
C SER A 46 28.10 14.69 -10.14
N GLN A 47 29.22 14.20 -10.66
CA GLN A 47 30.50 14.92 -10.64
C GLN A 47 31.29 14.67 -11.92
N TRP A 48 32.06 15.66 -12.33
CA TRP A 48 32.95 15.63 -13.49
C TRP A 48 34.26 16.36 -13.16
N GLN A 49 35.20 16.38 -14.11
CA GLN A 49 36.48 17.06 -13.91
C GLN A 49 36.24 18.55 -13.65
N GLY A 50 36.55 18.99 -12.42
CA GLY A 50 36.43 20.39 -12.00
C GLY A 50 35.03 20.84 -11.57
N GLY A 51 34.00 19.97 -11.63
CA GLY A 51 32.63 20.34 -11.25
C GLY A 51 31.79 19.22 -10.65
N PHE A 52 30.69 19.59 -10.00
CA PHE A 52 29.71 18.68 -9.41
C PHE A 52 28.33 19.33 -9.28
N THR A 53 27.30 18.50 -9.18
CA THR A 53 25.94 18.90 -8.80
C THR A 53 25.57 18.24 -7.48
N ALA A 54 25.13 19.05 -6.51
CA ALA A 54 24.68 18.58 -5.21
C ALA A 54 23.22 18.94 -4.93
N THR A 55 22.53 18.05 -4.23
CA THR A 55 21.20 18.27 -3.65
C THR A 55 21.34 18.22 -2.13
N VAL A 56 20.74 19.20 -1.46
CA VAL A 56 20.73 19.31 0.00
C VAL A 56 19.29 19.25 0.47
N ALA A 57 18.96 18.26 1.29
CA ALA A 57 17.69 18.15 1.98
C ALA A 57 17.89 18.52 3.46
N VAL A 58 17.01 19.37 4.00
CA VAL A 58 17.06 19.83 5.39
C VAL A 58 15.73 19.48 6.04
N THR A 59 15.79 18.65 7.08
CA THR A 59 14.65 18.30 7.92
C THR A 59 14.70 19.12 9.21
N ASN A 60 13.63 19.85 9.53
CA ASN A 60 13.53 20.55 10.79
C ASN A 60 13.14 19.56 11.89
N LEU A 61 13.97 19.40 12.92
CA LEU A 61 13.69 18.51 14.06
C LEU A 61 13.30 19.31 15.33
N GLY A 62 13.33 20.64 15.25
CA GLY A 62 12.90 21.54 16.31
C GLY A 62 11.54 22.17 16.05
N ASP A 63 11.27 23.32 16.68
CA ASP A 63 10.03 24.06 16.52
C ASP A 63 9.80 24.51 15.06
N PRO A 64 8.53 24.65 14.60
CA PRO A 64 8.23 25.11 13.26
C PRO A 64 8.90 26.43 12.90
N LEU A 65 9.50 26.50 11.71
CA LEU A 65 10.21 27.67 11.19
C LEU A 65 9.37 28.38 10.12
N SER A 66 9.36 29.71 10.13
CA SER A 66 8.74 30.54 9.08
C SER A 66 9.72 30.92 7.95
N SER A 67 11.02 30.79 8.22
CA SER A 67 12.13 30.95 7.28
C SER A 67 13.31 30.11 7.73
N TRP A 68 14.17 29.70 6.80
CA TRP A 68 15.34 28.89 7.11
C TRP A 68 16.59 29.40 6.40
N THR A 69 17.70 29.33 7.12
CA THR A 69 19.06 29.56 6.64
C THR A 69 19.92 28.38 7.05
N LEU A 70 20.43 27.63 6.09
CA LEU A 70 21.40 26.57 6.31
C LEU A 70 22.82 27.10 6.11
N THR A 71 23.73 26.74 6.99
CA THR A 71 25.16 27.09 6.89
C THR A 71 26.04 25.85 6.99
N TRP A 72 27.14 25.83 6.23
CA TRP A 72 28.18 24.81 6.30
C TRP A 72 29.53 25.36 5.85
N SER A 73 30.59 24.58 6.01
CA SER A 73 31.94 24.92 5.52
C SER A 73 32.52 23.83 4.64
N TYR A 74 33.19 24.23 3.57
CA TYR A 74 33.96 23.33 2.70
C TYR A 74 35.40 23.15 3.17
N ALA A 75 35.90 21.92 3.13
CA ALA A 75 37.24 21.56 3.61
C ALA A 75 38.32 21.57 2.52
N ALA A 76 37.95 21.53 1.24
CA ALA A 76 38.89 21.33 0.13
C ALA A 76 38.75 22.39 -0.99
N GLY A 77 38.37 23.61 -0.62
CA GLY A 77 38.35 24.75 -1.55
C GLY A 77 37.20 24.74 -2.55
N GLN A 78 36.16 23.92 -2.35
CA GLN A 78 35.00 23.89 -3.24
C GLN A 78 34.30 25.25 -3.32
N ARG A 79 33.70 25.55 -4.47
CA ARG A 79 32.96 26.79 -4.73
C ARG A 79 31.59 26.51 -5.30
N VAL A 80 30.54 27.12 -4.76
CA VAL A 80 29.20 27.10 -5.36
C VAL A 80 29.19 28.07 -6.54
N THR A 81 28.70 27.65 -7.70
CA THR A 81 28.68 28.45 -8.93
C THR A 81 27.28 28.87 -9.34
N GLN A 82 26.27 28.01 -9.14
CA GLN A 82 24.87 28.29 -9.47
C GLN A 82 23.95 27.47 -8.56
N ALA A 83 22.92 28.09 -7.99
CA ALA A 83 21.95 27.41 -7.12
C ALA A 83 20.50 27.63 -7.58
N TRP A 84 19.61 26.73 -7.17
CA TRP A 84 18.16 26.81 -7.36
C TRP A 84 17.42 26.38 -6.10
N ASN A 85 16.17 26.81 -5.94
CA ASN A 85 15.33 26.61 -4.74
C ASN A 85 15.93 27.19 -3.43
N ALA A 86 17.05 27.91 -3.48
CA ALA A 86 17.65 28.66 -2.40
C ALA A 86 18.52 29.81 -2.96
N THR A 87 18.70 30.88 -2.19
CA THR A 87 19.73 31.89 -2.45
C THR A 87 20.99 31.51 -1.69
N VAL A 88 22.06 31.18 -2.40
CA VAL A 88 23.32 30.71 -1.80
C VAL A 88 24.40 31.79 -1.92
N THR A 89 25.06 32.11 -0.81
CA THR A 89 26.24 32.97 -0.77
C THR A 89 27.42 32.20 -0.17
N GLN A 90 28.63 32.53 -0.60
CA GLN A 90 29.85 31.89 -0.10
C GLN A 90 30.95 32.92 0.14
N ASN A 91 31.59 32.86 1.31
CA ASN A 91 32.76 33.65 1.65
C ASN A 91 33.88 32.72 2.15
N GLY A 92 34.99 32.64 1.42
CA GLY A 92 36.03 31.67 1.73
C GLY A 92 35.47 30.24 1.71
N SER A 93 35.64 29.50 2.80
CA SER A 93 35.09 28.14 2.97
C SER A 93 33.62 28.11 3.41
N GLU A 94 33.08 29.21 3.94
CA GLU A 94 31.76 29.26 4.57
C GLU A 94 30.66 29.52 3.53
N VAL A 95 29.60 28.71 3.57
CA VAL A 95 28.45 28.79 2.68
C VAL A 95 27.17 29.02 3.49
N SER A 96 26.32 29.93 3.01
CA SER A 96 24.99 30.19 3.57
C SER A 96 23.93 30.05 2.48
N ALA A 97 22.97 29.16 2.69
CA ALA A 97 21.80 28.96 1.82
C ALA A 97 20.54 29.43 2.53
N ARG A 98 19.84 30.42 1.95
CA ARG A 98 18.56 30.95 2.47
C ARG A 98 17.40 30.49 1.61
N ASN A 99 16.25 30.28 2.24
CA ASN A 99 15.02 29.89 1.56
C ASN A 99 14.64 30.85 0.41
N ALA A 100 14.03 30.31 -0.64
CA ALA A 100 13.29 31.08 -1.63
C ALA A 100 11.95 31.57 -1.04
N SER A 101 11.28 32.50 -1.72
CA SER A 101 10.04 33.12 -1.20
C SER A 101 8.90 32.13 -0.93
N TYR A 102 8.89 30.96 -1.57
CA TYR A 102 7.80 29.97 -1.48
C TYR A 102 8.11 28.77 -0.58
N ASN A 103 9.35 28.59 -0.11
CA ASN A 103 9.75 27.40 0.65
C ASN A 103 10.33 27.72 2.03
N GLY A 104 10.01 28.88 2.60
CA GLY A 104 10.50 29.30 3.93
C GLY A 104 9.83 28.61 5.12
N SER A 105 8.55 28.24 4.99
CA SER A 105 7.81 27.54 6.04
C SER A 105 8.25 26.08 6.14
N LEU A 106 8.74 25.66 7.31
CA LEU A 106 9.23 24.31 7.56
C LEU A 106 8.78 23.85 8.96
N GLY A 107 7.69 23.09 9.01
CA GLY A 107 7.18 22.50 10.25
C GLY A 107 8.13 21.47 10.87
N THR A 108 7.87 21.07 12.12
CA THR A 108 8.61 19.98 12.77
C THR A 108 8.44 18.68 11.99
N GLY A 109 9.53 17.97 11.72
CA GLY A 109 9.58 16.78 10.87
C GLY A 109 9.48 17.05 9.36
N ALA A 110 9.17 18.28 8.95
CA ALA A 110 9.07 18.63 7.53
C ALA A 110 10.46 18.79 6.92
N THR A 111 10.57 18.46 5.64
CA THR A 111 11.81 18.53 4.86
C THR A 111 11.67 19.48 3.68
N THR A 112 12.71 20.28 3.44
CA THR A 112 12.85 21.10 2.24
C THR A 112 14.15 20.77 1.53
N SER A 113 14.18 20.93 0.21
CA SER A 113 15.34 20.57 -0.61
C SER A 113 15.71 21.68 -1.58
N PHE A 114 17.01 21.90 -1.74
CA PHE A 114 17.58 22.79 -2.74
C PHE A 114 18.78 22.13 -3.43
N GLY A 115 19.20 22.67 -4.56
CA GLY A 115 20.32 22.13 -5.31
C GLY A 115 21.24 23.21 -5.83
N PHE A 116 22.48 22.83 -6.14
CA PHE A 116 23.46 23.71 -6.74
C PHE A 116 24.52 22.96 -7.54
N ASN A 117 25.10 23.66 -8.50
CA ASN A 117 26.36 23.31 -9.14
C ASN A 117 27.53 23.94 -8.38
N GLY A 118 28.64 23.23 -8.29
CA GLY A 118 29.88 23.73 -7.71
C GLY A 118 31.12 23.26 -8.45
N SER A 119 32.25 23.90 -8.17
CA SER A 119 33.58 23.52 -8.66
C SER A 119 34.47 22.99 -7.54
N TRP A 120 35.40 22.11 -7.89
CA TRP A 120 36.38 21.52 -6.96
C TRP A 120 37.75 21.35 -7.64
N THR A 121 38.82 21.32 -6.86
CA THR A 121 40.19 21.06 -7.34
C THR A 121 40.85 20.02 -6.44
N GLY A 122 41.33 18.91 -7.02
CA GLY A 122 42.02 17.85 -6.28
C GLY A 122 41.09 16.86 -5.58
N SER A 123 40.25 17.33 -4.66
CA SER A 123 39.26 16.47 -3.97
C SER A 123 37.93 17.19 -3.71
N ASN A 124 36.86 16.41 -3.51
CA ASN A 124 35.52 16.94 -3.23
C ASN A 124 34.85 16.22 -2.04
N PRO A 125 35.39 16.35 -0.80
CA PRO A 125 34.73 15.82 0.39
C PRO A 125 33.41 16.55 0.68
N ALA A 126 32.37 15.80 1.03
CA ALA A 126 31.12 16.38 1.50
C ALA A 126 31.31 17.14 2.83
N PRO A 127 30.59 18.24 3.07
CA PRO A 127 30.60 18.92 4.36
C PRO A 127 30.09 17.99 5.47
N THR A 128 30.71 18.07 6.66
CA THR A 128 30.38 17.19 7.79
C THR A 128 29.63 17.91 8.91
N SER A 129 29.48 19.22 8.83
CA SER A 129 28.80 20.04 9.84
C SER A 129 27.88 21.05 9.19
N PHE A 130 26.63 21.08 9.65
CA PHE A 130 25.61 22.01 9.20
C PHE A 130 24.98 22.73 10.40
N ALA A 131 24.46 23.93 10.20
CA ALA A 131 23.60 24.62 11.16
C ALA A 131 22.40 25.27 10.48
N LEU A 132 21.21 25.07 11.05
CA LEU A 132 19.95 25.66 10.61
C LEU A 132 19.57 26.81 11.54
N ASN A 133 19.45 28.02 10.99
CA ASN A 133 19.18 29.26 11.74
C ASN A 133 20.14 29.49 12.93
N GLY A 134 21.40 29.06 12.79
CA GLY A 134 22.43 29.16 13.82
C GLY A 134 22.46 28.00 14.82
N THR A 135 21.49 27.09 14.78
CA THR A 135 21.47 25.87 15.59
C THR A 135 22.15 24.73 14.85
N ALA A 136 23.18 24.13 15.45
CA ALA A 136 23.88 23.00 14.84
C ALA A 136 22.90 21.84 14.53
N CYS A 137 22.99 21.29 13.32
CA CYS A 137 22.29 20.08 12.93
C CYS A 137 23.03 18.89 13.55
N THR A 138 22.65 18.56 14.78
CA THR A 138 23.17 17.41 15.53
C THR A 138 22.28 16.17 15.36
N GLY A 139 21.19 16.27 14.61
CA GLY A 139 20.40 15.12 14.19
C GLY A 139 21.14 14.38 13.08
N THR A 140 21.87 13.31 13.42
CA THR A 140 22.20 12.25 12.47
C THR A 140 20.99 11.30 12.33
N PRO A 141 20.80 10.64 11.17
CA PRO A 141 19.86 9.51 11.05
C PRO A 141 20.09 8.56 12.23
N GLY A 142 19.03 8.37 13.02
CA GLY A 142 19.13 8.19 14.47
C GLY A 142 19.76 6.89 14.98
N GLU A 143 20.17 6.94 16.25
CA GLU A 143 20.35 5.82 17.20
C GLU A 143 20.53 6.47 18.61
N ASN A 144 20.10 5.95 19.77
CA ASN A 144 19.56 4.66 20.19
C ASN A 144 19.09 4.74 21.67
N PRO A 145 18.41 3.70 22.21
CA PRO A 145 18.90 3.09 23.45
C PRO A 145 19.17 1.59 23.24
N THR A 146 20.45 1.23 23.38
CA THR A 146 21.02 -0.14 23.42
C THR A 146 20.81 -1.00 22.16
N SER A 147 21.92 -1.20 21.44
CA SER A 147 22.05 -1.97 20.20
C SER A 147 21.35 -3.35 20.24
N PRO A 148 20.49 -3.66 19.25
CA PRO A 148 20.40 -4.99 18.68
C PRO A 148 21.58 -5.23 17.72
N PRO A 149 21.95 -6.48 17.41
CA PRO A 149 23.22 -6.84 16.78
C PRO A 149 23.40 -6.28 15.35
N SER A 150 24.67 -6.06 14.96
CA SER A 150 25.13 -5.70 13.62
C SER A 150 25.04 -6.83 12.58
N THR A 151 24.07 -7.71 12.72
CA THR A 151 23.65 -8.68 11.73
C THR A 151 22.16 -8.46 11.55
N PRO A 152 21.64 -8.26 10.32
CA PRO A 152 20.21 -8.44 10.09
C PRO A 152 19.84 -9.77 10.73
N PRO A 153 18.76 -9.90 11.51
CA PRO A 153 18.46 -11.18 12.09
C PRO A 153 18.33 -12.17 10.93
N THR A 154 19.28 -13.09 10.83
CA THR A 154 19.27 -14.22 9.87
C THR A 154 18.20 -15.25 10.27
N THR A 155 17.25 -14.83 11.11
CA THR A 155 16.09 -15.55 11.60
C THR A 155 14.97 -14.51 11.71
N PRO A 156 13.83 -14.70 11.04
CA PRO A 156 12.63 -13.88 11.29
C PRO A 156 12.28 -13.88 12.78
N PRO A 157 11.50 -12.91 13.27
CA PRO A 157 10.98 -12.97 14.63
C PRO A 157 10.27 -14.31 14.83
N THR A 158 10.80 -15.17 15.70
CA THR A 158 10.18 -16.45 16.06
C THR A 158 8.99 -16.26 17.01
N THR A 159 8.74 -15.02 17.43
CA THR A 159 7.55 -14.64 18.19
C THR A 159 6.45 -14.29 17.21
N THR A 160 5.33 -15.01 17.29
CA THR A 160 4.06 -14.61 16.67
C THR A 160 3.84 -13.11 16.95
N PRO A 161 3.59 -12.28 15.93
CA PRO A 161 3.26 -10.88 16.14
C PRO A 161 2.12 -10.77 17.17
N PRO A 162 2.14 -9.79 18.08
CA PRO A 162 1.05 -9.61 19.03
C PRO A 162 -0.27 -9.46 18.27
N GLU A 163 -1.30 -10.16 18.68
CA GLU A 163 -2.64 -9.95 18.14
C GLU A 163 -3.11 -8.52 18.46
N ASN A 164 -3.98 -7.94 17.62
CA ASN A 164 -4.68 -6.70 17.95
C ASN A 164 -6.01 -7.03 18.68
N PRO A 165 -6.05 -7.02 20.04
CA PRO A 165 -7.28 -7.28 20.78
C PRO A 165 -8.30 -6.14 20.65
N THR A 166 -7.89 -4.98 20.13
CA THR A 166 -8.70 -3.75 20.06
C THR A 166 -9.11 -3.39 18.63
N TRP A 167 -9.10 -4.34 17.70
CA TRP A 167 -9.53 -4.10 16.31
C TRP A 167 -10.88 -3.38 16.24
N GLY A 168 -10.92 -2.25 15.52
CA GLY A 168 -12.09 -1.39 15.34
C GLY A 168 -12.48 -0.53 16.57
N THR A 169 -11.78 -0.66 17.69
CA THR A 169 -12.15 0.02 18.95
C THR A 169 -11.14 1.06 19.41
N ALA A 170 -9.85 0.90 19.08
CA ALA A 170 -8.80 1.84 19.50
C ALA A 170 -7.73 2.03 18.41
N LEU A 171 -7.09 3.20 18.43
CA LEU A 171 -5.88 3.46 17.66
C LEU A 171 -4.71 2.60 18.18
N PRO A 172 -3.67 2.38 17.37
CA PRO A 172 -2.46 1.69 17.80
C PRO A 172 -1.79 2.40 18.97
N PRO A 173 -0.94 1.68 19.74
CA PRO A 173 -0.10 2.31 20.76
C PRO A 173 0.70 3.47 20.17
N ALA A 174 0.78 4.60 20.89
CA ALA A 174 1.41 5.82 20.38
C ALA A 174 2.91 5.66 20.03
N ASN A 175 3.56 4.62 20.53
CA ASN A 175 4.96 4.29 20.27
C ASN A 175 5.15 3.11 19.30
N ALA A 176 4.08 2.57 18.72
CA ALA A 176 4.19 1.50 17.74
C ALA A 176 4.77 2.05 16.43
N ALA A 177 5.68 1.29 15.80
CA ALA A 177 6.16 1.62 14.46
C ALA A 177 5.02 1.43 13.45
N THR A 178 4.79 2.39 12.56
CA THR A 178 3.74 2.35 11.54
C THR A 178 4.32 2.06 10.17
N SER A 179 3.54 1.41 9.32
CA SER A 179 3.85 1.28 7.89
C SER A 179 3.40 2.52 7.11
N ARG A 180 3.95 2.69 5.91
CA ARG A 180 3.53 3.74 4.98
C ARG A 180 2.04 3.64 4.65
N ALA A 181 1.52 2.43 4.52
CA ALA A 181 0.10 2.18 4.27
C ALA A 181 -0.77 2.69 5.42
N TYR A 182 -0.32 2.52 6.67
CA TYR A 182 -1.05 3.02 7.84
C TYR A 182 -1.01 4.55 7.88
N ASP A 183 0.16 5.15 7.69
CA ASP A 183 0.32 6.60 7.69
C ASP A 183 -0.60 7.27 6.64
N LEU A 184 -0.77 6.64 5.47
CA LEU A 184 -1.67 7.13 4.43
C LEU A 184 -3.14 7.15 4.87
N ILE A 185 -3.60 6.27 5.74
CA ILE A 185 -5.02 6.27 6.16
C ILE A 185 -5.28 7.11 7.40
N THR A 186 -4.24 7.67 8.04
CA THR A 186 -4.40 8.54 9.23
C THR A 186 -4.57 10.02 8.89
N VAL A 187 -4.50 10.36 7.59
CA VAL A 187 -4.73 11.71 7.08
C VAL A 187 -5.74 11.65 5.93
N ALA A 188 -6.61 12.66 5.83
CA ALA A 188 -7.60 12.73 4.75
C ALA A 188 -6.90 12.93 3.40
N ASN A 189 -6.91 11.91 2.53
CA ASN A 189 -6.31 11.98 1.19
C ASN A 189 -6.86 10.89 0.24
N GLU A 190 -6.77 11.16 -1.06
CA GLU A 190 -7.34 10.30 -2.11
C GLU A 190 -6.64 8.94 -2.28
N LYS A 191 -5.40 8.76 -1.77
CA LYS A 191 -4.65 7.49 -1.86
C LYS A 191 -4.88 6.58 -0.63
N GLY A 192 -5.20 7.17 0.51
CA GLY A 192 -5.54 6.48 1.75
C GLY A 192 -7.05 6.45 1.92
N TYR A 193 -7.55 7.37 2.73
CA TYR A 193 -8.98 7.51 2.98
C TYR A 193 -9.39 9.00 2.97
N LEU A 194 -10.34 9.35 2.09
CA LEU A 194 -10.92 10.69 2.01
C LEU A 194 -12.42 10.60 2.26
N PRO A 195 -12.89 10.77 3.50
CA PRO A 195 -14.30 10.56 3.82
C PRO A 195 -15.19 11.62 3.18
N ARG A 196 -16.31 11.17 2.63
CA ARG A 196 -17.39 12.03 2.14
C ARG A 196 -18.29 12.49 3.28
N ALA A 197 -19.15 13.46 3.00
CA ALA A 197 -20.13 13.93 3.98
C ALA A 197 -21.03 12.77 4.44
N GLY A 198 -21.02 12.48 5.75
CA GLY A 198 -21.80 11.39 6.36
C GLY A 198 -21.04 10.06 6.51
N GLU A 199 -19.83 9.95 5.97
CA GLU A 199 -18.96 8.79 6.16
C GLU A 199 -18.17 8.84 7.48
N CYS A 200 -17.55 7.72 7.82
CA CYS A 200 -16.70 7.60 9.00
C CYS A 200 -15.52 8.58 8.97
N SER A 201 -15.08 9.04 10.14
CA SER A 201 -13.88 9.88 10.20
C SER A 201 -12.61 9.05 9.92
N VAL A 202 -11.54 9.76 9.54
CA VAL A 202 -10.19 9.20 9.39
C VAL A 202 -9.73 8.50 10.68
N GLU A 203 -10.08 9.04 11.85
CA GLU A 203 -9.76 8.43 13.14
C GLU A 203 -10.49 7.09 13.33
N VAL A 204 -11.79 7.02 12.99
CA VAL A 204 -12.57 5.77 13.10
C VAL A 204 -12.00 4.71 12.17
N HIS A 205 -11.67 5.09 10.94
CA HIS A 205 -11.02 4.22 9.95
C HIS A 205 -9.66 3.70 10.46
N ALA A 206 -8.84 4.56 11.06
CA ALA A 206 -7.53 4.20 11.60
C ALA A 206 -7.55 3.23 12.80
N ARG A 207 -8.71 2.91 13.37
CA ARG A 207 -8.88 1.88 14.42
C ARG A 207 -8.84 0.45 13.87
N TYR A 208 -8.91 0.29 12.55
CA TYR A 208 -8.87 -1.00 11.87
C TYR A 208 -7.44 -1.28 11.41
N TRP A 209 -6.64 -1.82 12.33
CA TRP A 209 -5.22 -2.08 12.12
C TRP A 209 -4.81 -3.46 12.61
N THR A 210 -3.63 -3.93 12.19
CA THR A 210 -2.98 -5.15 12.69
C THR A 210 -1.47 -4.98 12.72
N TYR A 211 -0.76 -5.84 13.45
CA TYR A 211 0.68 -5.97 13.29
C TYR A 211 1.02 -6.83 12.08
N GLY A 212 1.99 -6.39 11.28
CA GLY A 212 2.62 -7.17 10.23
C GLY A 212 3.70 -8.11 10.78
N PRO A 213 4.22 -9.03 9.95
CA PRO A 213 5.32 -9.91 10.34
C PRO A 213 6.62 -9.21 10.78
N ASP A 214 6.81 -7.95 10.37
CA ASP A 214 7.92 -7.07 10.75
C ASP A 214 7.68 -6.31 12.07
N GLY A 215 6.51 -6.50 12.71
CA GLY A 215 6.13 -5.82 13.94
C GLY A 215 5.62 -4.39 13.77
N LYS A 216 5.46 -3.90 12.53
CA LYS A 216 4.83 -2.59 12.27
C LYS A 216 3.30 -2.69 12.28
N VAL A 217 2.65 -1.57 12.50
CA VAL A 217 1.21 -1.38 12.36
C VAL A 217 0.86 -1.19 10.89
N TYR A 218 -0.12 -1.96 10.41
CA TYR A 218 -0.70 -1.87 9.08
C TYR A 218 -2.20 -1.64 9.17
N PRO A 219 -2.80 -0.98 8.17
CA PRO A 219 -4.24 -1.06 7.99
C PRO A 219 -4.64 -2.53 7.77
N THR A 220 -5.86 -2.87 8.17
CA THR A 220 -6.44 -4.18 7.89
C THR A 220 -7.93 -4.05 7.57
N TRP A 221 -8.58 -5.19 7.36
CA TRP A 221 -9.98 -5.24 6.98
C TRP A 221 -10.89 -4.52 7.99
N HIS A 222 -11.87 -3.79 7.48
CA HIS A 222 -12.98 -3.23 8.22
C HIS A 222 -14.32 -3.61 7.55
N PRO A 223 -15.43 -3.70 8.30
CA PRO A 223 -16.76 -3.86 7.70
C PRO A 223 -17.12 -2.61 6.90
N THR A 224 -18.09 -2.68 5.99
CA THR A 224 -18.56 -1.49 5.23
C THR A 224 -19.20 -0.42 6.12
N ARG A 225 -19.69 -0.83 7.30
CA ARG A 225 -20.31 0.03 8.31
C ARG A 225 -19.70 -0.24 9.68
N ASP A 226 -19.22 0.83 10.31
CA ASP A 226 -18.71 0.79 11.67
C ASP A 226 -19.85 0.56 12.70
N PRO A 227 -19.59 -0.09 13.86
CA PRO A 227 -20.58 -0.24 14.93
C PRO A 227 -21.19 1.07 15.43
N SER A 228 -20.49 2.21 15.34
CA SER A 228 -21.04 3.54 15.63
C SER A 228 -22.14 3.99 14.66
N GLY A 229 -22.17 3.38 13.46
CA GLY A 229 -23.22 3.53 12.47
C GLY A 229 -22.87 4.36 11.23
N CYS A 230 -21.65 4.93 11.16
CA CYS A 230 -21.13 5.52 9.94
C CYS A 230 -20.72 4.45 8.91
N THR A 231 -20.69 4.81 7.63
CA THR A 231 -20.21 3.94 6.53
C THR A 231 -18.83 4.42 6.06
N PHE A 232 -18.00 3.50 5.58
CA PHE A 232 -16.67 3.84 5.05
C PHE A 232 -16.65 4.25 3.58
N GLY A 233 -17.79 4.14 2.88
CA GLY A 233 -17.86 4.46 1.45
C GLY A 233 -17.29 3.39 0.52
N HIS A 234 -16.57 2.40 1.05
CA HIS A 234 -15.93 1.32 0.31
C HIS A 234 -16.01 -0.02 1.06
N GLU A 235 -15.59 -1.10 0.40
CA GLU A 235 -15.56 -2.47 0.94
C GLU A 235 -14.20 -3.12 0.76
N HIS A 236 -13.91 -4.12 1.59
CA HIS A 236 -12.70 -4.94 1.55
C HIS A 236 -12.99 -6.44 1.36
N GLY A 237 -14.15 -6.81 0.82
CA GLY A 237 -14.56 -8.18 0.64
C GLY A 237 -14.98 -8.89 1.94
N ASP A 238 -14.71 -10.19 2.02
CA ASP A 238 -15.13 -11.03 3.14
C ASP A 238 -14.46 -10.64 4.46
N ASP A 239 -15.18 -10.79 5.57
CA ASP A 239 -14.59 -10.74 6.91
C ASP A 239 -13.60 -11.90 7.07
N PRO A 240 -12.29 -11.64 7.28
CA PRO A 240 -11.27 -12.69 7.42
C PRO A 240 -11.61 -13.74 8.48
N ARG A 241 -12.32 -13.34 9.54
CA ARG A 241 -12.68 -14.20 10.68
C ARG A 241 -13.63 -15.34 10.31
N THR A 242 -14.27 -15.24 9.15
CA THR A 242 -15.13 -16.31 8.61
C THR A 242 -14.33 -17.47 8.05
N SER A 243 -13.03 -17.32 7.81
CA SER A 243 -12.18 -18.40 7.30
C SER A 243 -11.73 -19.36 8.39
N ASP A 244 -11.72 -20.65 8.08
CA ASP A 244 -11.14 -21.70 8.93
C ASP A 244 -9.61 -21.54 9.08
N LEU A 245 -8.98 -20.73 8.22
CA LEU A 245 -7.55 -20.40 8.31
C LEU A 245 -7.25 -19.23 9.23
N TYR A 246 -8.25 -18.41 9.60
CA TYR A 246 -8.05 -17.15 10.32
C TYR A 246 -7.26 -17.32 11.61
N SER A 247 -7.58 -18.32 12.42
CA SER A 247 -6.88 -18.60 13.69
C SER A 247 -5.38 -18.86 13.52
N SER A 248 -4.95 -19.25 12.32
CA SER A 248 -3.55 -19.58 12.02
C SER A 248 -2.78 -18.49 11.28
N VAL A 249 -3.47 -17.51 10.69
CA VAL A 249 -2.85 -16.46 9.85
C VAL A 249 -3.19 -15.03 10.30
N GLY A 250 -4.25 -14.86 11.09
CA GLY A 250 -4.68 -13.59 11.64
C GLY A 250 -5.24 -12.60 10.62
N TRP A 251 -5.22 -11.33 10.99
CA TRP A 251 -5.63 -10.21 10.15
C TRP A 251 -4.64 -9.99 8.99
N PRO A 252 -5.10 -9.82 7.74
CA PRO A 252 -4.22 -9.49 6.64
C PRO A 252 -3.65 -8.07 6.81
N ALA A 253 -2.33 -7.95 6.83
CA ALA A 253 -1.64 -6.66 6.85
C ALA A 253 -1.65 -6.03 5.45
N PHE A 254 -2.47 -5.01 5.24
CA PHE A 254 -2.62 -4.35 3.95
C PHE A 254 -1.37 -3.51 3.62
N GLY A 255 -0.69 -3.83 2.52
CA GLY A 255 0.50 -3.13 2.06
C GLY A 255 1.83 -3.67 2.62
N TYR A 256 1.85 -4.85 3.26
CA TYR A 256 3.06 -5.42 3.86
C TYR A 256 4.22 -5.64 2.86
N THR A 257 3.96 -6.34 1.77
CA THR A 257 4.89 -6.60 0.68
C THR A 257 5.33 -5.30 0.00
N SER A 258 4.41 -4.34 -0.14
CA SER A 258 4.75 -3.00 -0.62
C SER A 258 5.69 -2.28 0.35
N GLU A 259 5.48 -2.38 1.66
CA GLU A 259 6.40 -1.83 2.67
C GLU A 259 7.79 -2.47 2.57
N VAL A 260 7.88 -3.79 2.45
CA VAL A 260 9.16 -4.48 2.26
C VAL A 260 9.86 -3.99 0.98
N MET A 261 9.10 -3.74 -0.09
CA MET A 261 9.61 -3.10 -1.31
C MET A 261 10.09 -1.67 -1.05
N LEU A 262 9.35 -0.85 -0.32
CA LEU A 262 9.72 0.53 0.02
C LEU A 262 11.06 0.59 0.75
N GLU A 263 11.30 -0.34 1.67
CA GLU A 263 12.50 -0.36 2.50
C GLU A 263 13.74 -0.92 1.79
N ASN A 264 13.56 -1.76 0.77
CA ASN A 264 14.65 -2.56 0.19
C ASN A 264 14.89 -2.31 -1.30
N MET A 265 14.05 -1.49 -1.96
CA MET A 265 14.21 -1.13 -3.37
C MET A 265 14.36 0.39 -3.54
N PRO A 266 14.97 0.86 -4.65
CA PRO A 266 15.04 2.28 -4.98
C PRO A 266 13.64 2.90 -5.12
N GLU A 267 13.50 4.19 -4.85
CA GLU A 267 12.22 4.93 -4.96
C GLU A 267 11.55 4.76 -6.34
N ALA A 268 12.35 4.67 -7.40
CA ALA A 268 11.86 4.46 -8.76
C ALA A 268 11.23 3.07 -9.00
N SER A 269 11.34 2.13 -8.06
CA SER A 269 10.73 0.80 -8.09
C SER A 269 9.45 0.73 -7.25
N HIS A 270 9.15 1.78 -6.48
CA HIS A 270 8.11 1.75 -5.47
C HIS A 270 6.71 1.78 -6.08
N ARG A 271 5.83 0.97 -5.51
CA ARG A 271 4.41 0.96 -5.83
C ARG A 271 3.61 1.43 -4.63
N HIS A 272 2.58 2.21 -4.92
CA HIS A 272 1.60 2.61 -3.93
C HIS A 272 0.32 1.85 -4.22
N GLU A 273 -0.12 1.08 -3.24
CA GLU A 273 -1.41 0.41 -3.23
C GLU A 273 -2.38 1.26 -2.42
N ASP A 274 -3.45 1.68 -3.07
CA ASP A 274 -4.48 2.47 -2.43
C ASP A 274 -5.27 1.59 -1.47
N HIS A 275 -5.67 2.19 -0.34
CA HIS A 275 -6.29 1.41 0.73
C HIS A 275 -7.54 0.66 0.25
N VAL A 276 -8.40 1.38 -0.48
CA VAL A 276 -9.66 0.83 -1.00
C VAL A 276 -9.44 -0.35 -1.95
N GLY A 277 -8.28 -0.48 -2.57
CA GLY A 277 -7.94 -1.58 -3.48
C GLY A 277 -7.77 -2.94 -2.79
N HIS A 278 -7.56 -3.01 -1.48
CA HIS A 278 -7.30 -4.28 -0.78
C HIS A 278 -8.58 -5.11 -0.59
N LYS A 279 -8.70 -6.24 -1.28
CA LYS A 279 -9.88 -7.12 -1.24
C LYS A 279 -9.54 -8.46 -0.60
N VAL A 280 -10.30 -8.82 0.43
CA VAL A 280 -10.21 -10.10 1.14
C VAL A 280 -11.23 -11.07 0.57
N LEU A 281 -10.83 -12.33 0.44
CA LEU A 281 -11.73 -13.43 0.15
C LEU A 281 -11.48 -14.57 1.12
N ALA A 282 -12.57 -15.09 1.67
CA ALA A 282 -12.62 -16.29 2.49
C ALA A 282 -13.56 -17.33 1.84
N VAL A 283 -13.02 -18.51 1.56
CA VAL A 283 -13.76 -19.67 1.07
C VAL A 283 -13.36 -20.87 1.92
N ASN A 284 -14.31 -21.49 2.61
CA ASN A 284 -14.05 -22.72 3.35
C ASN A 284 -14.68 -23.90 2.62
N ASN A 285 -14.08 -25.07 2.79
CA ASN A 285 -14.61 -26.34 2.32
C ASN A 285 -14.88 -26.40 0.79
N SER A 286 -14.04 -25.76 -0.02
CA SER A 286 -14.14 -25.80 -1.49
C SER A 286 -13.75 -27.19 -2.01
N ASN A 287 -14.68 -27.86 -2.67
CA ASN A 287 -14.43 -29.19 -3.25
C ASN A 287 -13.56 -29.09 -4.51
N VAL A 288 -12.52 -29.91 -4.54
CA VAL A 288 -11.66 -30.12 -5.71
C VAL A 288 -12.11 -31.38 -6.42
N ILE A 289 -12.52 -31.25 -7.67
CA ILE A 289 -13.04 -32.36 -8.47
C ILE A 289 -11.95 -32.95 -9.36
N GLN A 290 -11.86 -34.28 -9.42
CA GLN A 290 -10.91 -34.95 -10.31
C GLN A 290 -11.16 -34.56 -11.77
N GLY A 291 -10.10 -34.14 -12.47
CA GLY A 291 -10.17 -33.78 -13.88
C GLY A 291 -10.69 -32.37 -14.16
N ASP A 292 -11.07 -31.62 -13.12
CA ASP A 292 -11.34 -30.19 -13.28
C ASP A 292 -10.04 -29.45 -13.57
N ASN A 293 -10.05 -28.71 -14.67
CA ASN A 293 -8.94 -27.89 -15.15
C ASN A 293 -9.36 -26.41 -15.29
N GLY A 294 -10.56 -26.06 -14.83
CA GLY A 294 -11.07 -24.70 -14.86
C GLY A 294 -11.64 -24.20 -16.16
N THR A 295 -11.57 -24.96 -17.25
CA THR A 295 -12.09 -24.52 -18.55
C THR A 295 -13.61 -24.56 -18.62
N SER A 296 -14.24 -25.38 -17.78
CA SER A 296 -15.70 -25.48 -17.68
C SER A 296 -16.25 -24.41 -16.74
N PHE A 297 -17.28 -23.70 -17.20
CA PHE A 297 -18.01 -22.72 -16.38
C PHE A 297 -18.56 -23.37 -15.11
N PHE A 298 -19.30 -24.47 -15.26
CA PHE A 298 -19.74 -25.30 -14.14
C PHE A 298 -18.67 -26.34 -13.77
N PRO A 299 -18.55 -26.70 -12.48
CA PRO A 299 -17.70 -27.82 -12.07
C PRO A 299 -18.10 -29.09 -12.84
N PRO A 300 -17.13 -29.85 -13.38
CA PRO A 300 -17.45 -31.14 -13.97
C PRO A 300 -18.02 -32.09 -12.91
N GLN A 301 -18.75 -33.10 -13.36
CA GLN A 301 -19.18 -34.20 -12.51
C GLN A 301 -18.00 -35.14 -12.27
N GLY A 302 -17.70 -35.46 -11.02
CA GLY A 302 -16.59 -36.35 -10.69
C GLY A 302 -16.39 -36.52 -9.19
N PRO A 303 -15.47 -37.42 -8.78
CA PRO A 303 -15.14 -37.61 -7.38
C PRO A 303 -14.39 -36.38 -6.83
N VAL A 304 -14.70 -36.03 -5.58
CA VAL A 304 -13.93 -35.05 -4.82
C VAL A 304 -12.59 -35.68 -4.42
N ILE A 305 -11.48 -35.03 -4.74
CA ILE A 305 -10.12 -35.51 -4.43
C ILE A 305 -9.44 -34.74 -3.31
N ALA A 306 -9.94 -33.54 -3.02
CA ALA A 306 -9.51 -32.71 -1.90
C ALA A 306 -10.61 -31.71 -1.53
N THR A 307 -10.53 -31.19 -0.32
CA THR A 307 -11.34 -30.07 0.17
C THR A 307 -10.39 -28.97 0.62
N CYS A 308 -10.58 -27.75 0.13
CA CYS A 308 -9.67 -26.63 0.35
C CYS A 308 -10.34 -25.45 1.06
N ASP A 309 -9.60 -24.88 2.00
CA ASP A 309 -9.88 -23.58 2.61
C ASP A 309 -8.92 -22.55 2.03
N VAL A 310 -9.43 -21.36 1.75
CA VAL A 310 -8.70 -20.25 1.13
C VAL A 310 -8.99 -18.98 1.92
N LEU A 311 -7.94 -18.29 2.35
CA LEU A 311 -7.98 -16.92 2.86
C LEU A 311 -6.90 -16.11 2.18
N LEU A 312 -7.32 -15.14 1.39
CA LEU A 312 -6.39 -14.25 0.71
C LEU A 312 -6.78 -12.79 0.86
N LYS A 313 -5.80 -11.94 0.59
CA LYS A 313 -5.98 -10.53 0.28
C LYS A 313 -5.27 -10.25 -1.05
N PHE A 314 -6.01 -9.72 -2.01
CA PHE A 314 -5.47 -9.25 -3.29
C PHE A 314 -5.76 -7.76 -3.45
N HIS A 315 -4.79 -6.99 -3.92
CA HIS A 315 -5.03 -5.60 -4.29
C HIS A 315 -5.59 -5.49 -5.70
N GLN A 316 -6.84 -5.05 -5.80
CA GLN A 316 -7.58 -4.92 -7.05
C GLN A 316 -8.29 -3.57 -7.10
N GLY A 317 -7.61 -2.57 -7.66
CA GLY A 317 -8.19 -1.26 -7.91
C GLY A 317 -9.01 -1.22 -9.20
N THR A 318 -10.24 -0.72 -9.14
CA THR A 318 -11.15 -0.66 -10.30
C THR A 318 -11.28 0.74 -10.91
N HIS A 319 -10.40 1.68 -10.54
CA HIS A 319 -10.55 3.09 -10.96
C HIS A 319 -9.30 3.84 -11.31
N SER A 320 -8.15 3.50 -10.73
CA SER A 320 -6.98 4.33 -10.97
C SER A 320 -6.56 4.24 -12.45
N PRO A 321 -6.24 5.37 -13.12
CA PRO A 321 -5.76 5.35 -14.50
C PRO A 321 -4.46 4.58 -14.70
N ASP A 322 -3.62 4.49 -13.67
CA ASP A 322 -2.41 3.67 -13.73
C ASP A 322 -2.75 2.19 -13.85
N ALA A 323 -3.98 1.76 -13.54
CA ALA A 323 -4.45 0.39 -13.75
C ALA A 323 -4.46 -0.04 -15.22
N PHE A 324 -4.14 0.82 -16.19
CA PHE A 324 -3.89 0.41 -17.56
C PHE A 324 -2.40 0.07 -17.82
N THR A 325 -1.47 0.65 -17.07
CA THR A 325 -0.01 0.46 -17.22
C THR A 325 0.64 -0.35 -16.10
N ASN A 326 0.02 -0.38 -14.92
CA ASN A 326 0.47 -1.05 -13.70
C ASN A 326 -0.04 -2.50 -13.66
N ASN A 327 0.85 -3.45 -13.90
CA ASN A 327 0.51 -4.87 -13.94
C ASN A 327 0.84 -5.62 -12.64
N VAL A 328 1.33 -4.98 -11.58
CA VAL A 328 1.83 -5.72 -10.41
C VAL A 328 1.06 -5.32 -9.16
N HIS A 329 0.55 -6.32 -8.45
CA HIS A 329 -0.28 -6.12 -7.27
C HIS A 329 0.05 -7.09 -6.14
N GLU A 330 -0.18 -6.66 -4.91
CA GLU A 330 0.09 -7.42 -3.71
C GLU A 330 -0.93 -8.53 -3.52
N LEU A 331 -0.44 -9.76 -3.45
CA LEU A 331 -1.17 -10.95 -3.04
C LEU A 331 -0.62 -11.44 -1.69
N LEU A 332 -1.51 -11.53 -0.69
CA LEU A 332 -1.31 -12.34 0.51
C LEU A 332 -2.22 -13.56 0.35
N PHE A 333 -1.66 -14.76 0.28
CA PHE A 333 -2.39 -15.96 -0.08
C PHE A 333 -2.17 -17.05 0.95
N ASN A 334 -3.25 -17.55 1.54
CA ASN A 334 -3.24 -18.70 2.42
C ASN A 334 -4.23 -19.72 1.90
N GLN A 335 -3.76 -20.95 1.71
CA GLN A 335 -4.62 -22.06 1.30
C GLN A 335 -4.20 -23.34 2.00
N ARG A 336 -5.18 -24.11 2.48
CA ARG A 336 -5.00 -25.46 3.02
C ARG A 336 -5.96 -26.41 2.31
N CYS A 337 -5.44 -27.45 1.70
CA CYS A 337 -6.22 -28.51 1.06
C CYS A 337 -5.98 -29.83 1.78
N THR A 338 -7.06 -30.49 2.20
CA THR A 338 -7.02 -31.85 2.76
C THR A 338 -7.47 -32.82 1.68
N GLN A 339 -6.57 -33.70 1.24
CA GLN A 339 -6.87 -34.74 0.28
C GLN A 339 -7.66 -35.90 0.92
N THR A 340 -8.34 -36.70 0.11
CA THR A 340 -9.15 -37.84 0.60
C THR A 340 -8.33 -38.92 1.31
N ASN A 341 -7.03 -39.00 1.08
CA ASN A 341 -6.09 -39.87 1.79
C ASN A 341 -5.60 -39.29 3.14
N GLY A 342 -6.08 -38.10 3.55
CA GLY A 342 -5.68 -37.39 4.76
C GLY A 342 -4.44 -36.50 4.62
N GLN A 343 -3.79 -36.47 3.44
CA GLN A 343 -2.65 -35.60 3.18
C GLN A 343 -3.07 -34.13 3.17
N VAL A 344 -2.34 -33.29 3.90
CA VAL A 344 -2.58 -31.84 3.96
C VAL A 344 -1.54 -31.11 3.12
N ILE A 345 -2.02 -30.29 2.21
CA ILE A 345 -1.23 -29.39 1.37
C ILE A 345 -1.55 -27.97 1.80
N GLU A 346 -0.55 -27.20 2.21
CA GLU A 346 -0.69 -25.85 2.70
C GLU A 346 0.31 -24.92 2.01
N ALA A 347 -0.14 -23.72 1.64
CA ALA A 347 0.71 -22.65 1.17
C ALA A 347 0.33 -21.35 1.88
N ARG A 348 1.33 -20.63 2.39
CA ARG A 348 1.23 -19.24 2.84
C ARG A 348 2.25 -18.46 2.04
N TYR A 349 1.75 -17.64 1.13
CA TYR A 349 2.52 -16.98 0.09
C TYR A 349 2.16 -15.51 -0.02
N ASN A 350 3.15 -14.62 0.14
CA ASN A 350 3.01 -13.17 0.05
C ASN A 350 3.97 -12.61 -0.99
N ALA A 351 3.46 -11.93 -2.02
CA ALA A 351 4.29 -11.30 -3.04
C ALA A 351 3.54 -10.23 -3.85
N MET A 352 4.30 -9.39 -4.52
CA MET A 352 3.89 -8.56 -5.64
C MET A 352 3.81 -9.47 -6.88
N ILE A 353 2.61 -9.79 -7.33
CA ILE A 353 2.40 -10.68 -8.48
C ILE A 353 2.18 -9.88 -9.77
N PRO A 354 2.91 -10.19 -10.85
CA PRO A 354 2.66 -9.62 -12.16
C PRO A 354 1.46 -10.28 -12.84
N LEU A 355 0.53 -9.45 -13.33
CA LEU A 355 -0.69 -9.80 -14.05
C LEU A 355 -0.47 -9.48 -15.53
N GLY A 356 0.34 -10.32 -16.18
CA GLY A 356 0.72 -10.15 -17.58
C GLY A 356 1.87 -9.18 -17.80
N ARG A 357 1.91 -8.60 -19.01
CA ARG A 357 2.95 -7.68 -19.46
C ARG A 357 2.73 -6.28 -18.89
N ALA A 358 3.82 -5.63 -18.49
CA ALA A 358 3.79 -4.25 -17.99
C ALA A 358 3.52 -3.22 -19.10
N GLY A 359 2.95 -2.06 -18.75
CA GLY A 359 2.71 -0.95 -19.68
C GLY A 359 1.45 -1.09 -20.56
N GLY A 360 0.65 -2.14 -20.36
CA GLY A 360 -0.54 -2.37 -21.16
C GLY A 360 -1.36 -3.60 -20.75
N PHE A 361 -2.37 -3.94 -21.55
CA PHE A 361 -3.33 -5.00 -21.28
C PHE A 361 -3.83 -5.60 -22.60
N SER A 362 -4.60 -6.68 -22.58
CA SER A 362 -5.31 -7.20 -23.76
C SER A 362 -6.82 -6.96 -23.65
N PRO A 363 -7.58 -6.86 -24.75
CA PRO A 363 -9.04 -6.72 -24.69
C PRO A 363 -9.72 -7.85 -23.90
N SER A 364 -10.75 -7.50 -23.11
CA SER A 364 -11.65 -8.46 -22.44
C SER A 364 -12.58 -9.17 -23.43
N GLU A 365 -13.54 -9.94 -22.92
CA GLU A 365 -14.45 -10.75 -23.74
C GLU A 365 -15.32 -9.93 -24.70
N CYS A 366 -15.60 -8.67 -24.36
CA CYS A 366 -16.25 -7.73 -25.24
C CYS A 366 -15.18 -6.89 -25.96
N PRO A 367 -14.93 -7.08 -27.27
CA PRO A 367 -15.70 -7.87 -28.24
C PRO A 367 -15.09 -9.25 -28.60
N GLY A 368 -13.99 -9.67 -27.96
CA GLY A 368 -13.40 -10.98 -28.14
C GLY A 368 -12.26 -11.25 -27.17
N PHE A 369 -12.35 -12.37 -26.45
CA PHE A 369 -11.44 -12.72 -25.37
C PHE A 369 -9.97 -12.80 -25.82
N GLY A 370 -9.09 -12.03 -25.17
CA GLY A 370 -7.64 -12.15 -25.36
C GLY A 370 -7.13 -11.61 -26.69
N GLY A 371 -7.69 -10.49 -27.16
CA GLY A 371 -7.23 -9.79 -28.36
C GLY A 371 -5.76 -9.34 -28.29
N GLN A 372 -5.29 -8.65 -29.33
CA GLN A 372 -3.90 -8.18 -29.36
C GLN A 372 -3.59 -7.26 -28.18
N PHE A 373 -2.42 -7.45 -27.57
CA PHE A 373 -1.96 -6.64 -26.46
C PHE A 373 -1.86 -5.16 -26.86
N ILE A 374 -2.58 -4.31 -26.14
CA ILE A 374 -2.61 -2.86 -26.28
C ILE A 374 -1.52 -2.27 -25.38
N THR A 375 -0.54 -1.62 -26.00
CA THR A 375 0.47 -0.84 -25.28
C THR A 375 -0.10 0.53 -24.97
N VAL A 376 -0.23 0.86 -23.69
CA VAL A 376 -0.85 2.11 -23.23
C VAL A 376 0.22 3.16 -22.92
N GLY A 377 1.33 2.75 -22.33
CA GLY A 377 2.41 3.63 -21.93
C GLY A 377 3.63 2.88 -21.41
N PRO A 378 4.65 3.60 -20.93
CA PRO A 378 5.77 2.94 -20.25
C PRO A 378 5.27 2.16 -19.03
N PRO A 379 5.97 1.07 -18.65
CA PRO A 379 5.75 0.43 -17.35
C PRO A 379 5.81 1.46 -16.22
N VAL A 380 4.88 1.36 -15.27
CA VAL A 380 4.88 2.19 -14.06
C VAL A 380 4.84 1.27 -12.86
N PRO A 381 5.93 1.18 -12.06
CA PRO A 381 7.25 1.75 -12.31
C PRO A 381 8.01 1.12 -13.49
N ALA A 382 9.09 1.76 -13.94
CA ALA A 382 9.78 1.41 -15.19
C ALA A 382 10.40 0.00 -15.19
N ASP A 383 10.75 -0.51 -14.02
CA ASP A 383 11.36 -1.82 -13.78
C ASP A 383 10.33 -2.93 -13.51
N SER A 384 9.04 -2.66 -13.74
CA SER A 384 7.97 -3.62 -13.49
C SER A 384 8.18 -4.92 -14.26
N PRO A 385 8.19 -6.07 -13.56
CA PRO A 385 8.32 -7.35 -14.23
C PRO A 385 7.11 -7.64 -15.11
N SER A 386 7.35 -8.30 -16.23
CA SER A 386 6.29 -8.90 -17.05
C SER A 386 6.17 -10.40 -16.78
N GLU A 387 4.96 -10.91 -16.93
CA GLU A 387 4.60 -12.33 -16.91
C GLU A 387 3.91 -12.62 -18.25
N THR A 388 4.22 -13.74 -18.90
CA THR A 388 3.74 -14.05 -20.26
C THR A 388 3.19 -15.46 -20.43
N ARG A 389 3.07 -16.22 -19.33
CA ARG A 389 2.49 -17.57 -19.31
C ARG A 389 0.98 -17.52 -19.13
N SER A 390 0.47 -16.47 -18.50
CA SER A 390 -0.95 -16.19 -18.38
C SER A 390 -1.45 -15.20 -19.44
N LEU A 391 -2.78 -15.04 -19.51
CA LEU A 391 -3.43 -14.02 -20.33
C LEU A 391 -3.20 -12.59 -19.80
N GLY A 392 -2.71 -12.46 -18.56
CA GLY A 392 -2.46 -11.18 -17.93
C GLY A 392 -3.73 -10.41 -17.57
N ARG A 393 -3.73 -9.11 -17.80
CA ARG A 393 -4.92 -8.27 -17.61
C ARG A 393 -5.72 -8.22 -18.90
N LEU A 394 -6.99 -8.61 -18.81
CA LEU A 394 -7.97 -8.41 -19.87
C LEU A 394 -8.92 -7.30 -19.43
N ILE A 395 -8.90 -6.17 -20.13
CA ILE A 395 -9.65 -4.96 -19.75
C ILE A 395 -10.54 -4.55 -20.91
N THR A 396 -11.75 -4.08 -20.59
CA THR A 396 -12.68 -3.59 -21.62
C THR A 396 -12.14 -2.33 -22.31
N GLU A 397 -12.30 -2.26 -23.63
CA GLU A 397 -11.80 -1.19 -24.50
C GLU A 397 -12.85 -0.76 -25.56
N PRO A 398 -12.63 0.33 -26.34
CA PRO A 398 -13.66 0.89 -27.24
C PRO A 398 -14.20 -0.08 -28.31
N GLY A 399 -13.48 -1.14 -28.67
CA GLY A 399 -13.97 -2.21 -29.54
C GLY A 399 -15.22 -2.91 -28.98
N CYS A 400 -15.42 -2.92 -27.65
CA CYS A 400 -16.65 -3.40 -27.05
C CYS A 400 -17.85 -2.54 -27.45
N ILE A 401 -17.70 -1.21 -27.37
CA ILE A 401 -18.72 -0.24 -27.77
C ILE A 401 -19.10 -0.46 -29.25
N GLN A 402 -18.11 -0.67 -30.10
CA GLN A 402 -18.33 -0.98 -31.51
C GLN A 402 -19.12 -2.29 -31.69
N ALA A 403 -18.75 -3.35 -30.98
CA ALA A 403 -19.45 -4.63 -31.07
C ALA A 403 -20.90 -4.57 -30.59
N ILE A 404 -21.18 -3.81 -29.53
CA ILE A 404 -22.55 -3.55 -29.06
C ILE A 404 -23.36 -2.83 -30.15
N ARG A 405 -22.78 -1.81 -30.80
CA ARG A 405 -23.44 -1.06 -31.89
C ARG A 405 -23.72 -1.91 -33.11
N GLU A 406 -22.79 -2.80 -33.45
CA GLU A 406 -22.91 -3.74 -34.56
C GLU A 406 -23.86 -4.90 -34.26
N GLY A 407 -24.30 -5.06 -33.00
CA GLY A 407 -25.15 -6.17 -32.59
C GLY A 407 -24.43 -7.52 -32.60
N ARG A 408 -23.11 -7.52 -32.41
CA ARG A 408 -22.32 -8.75 -32.29
C ARG A 408 -22.79 -9.56 -31.07
N THR A 409 -22.60 -10.87 -31.13
CA THR A 409 -23.04 -11.81 -30.10
C THR A 409 -21.86 -12.52 -29.45
N HIS A 410 -22.05 -12.96 -28.20
CA HIS A 410 -21.17 -13.88 -27.49
C HIS A 410 -21.93 -15.14 -27.07
N TYR A 411 -21.19 -16.12 -26.54
CA TYR A 411 -21.78 -17.29 -25.91
C TYR A 411 -21.78 -17.07 -24.40
N ASP A 412 -22.98 -17.07 -23.82
CA ASP A 412 -23.17 -17.10 -22.38
C ASP A 412 -23.56 -18.53 -21.96
N PRO A 413 -22.81 -19.18 -21.06
CA PRO A 413 -23.10 -20.52 -20.58
C PRO A 413 -24.51 -20.72 -19.98
N LEU A 414 -25.19 -19.64 -19.60
CA LEU A 414 -26.55 -19.66 -19.07
C LEU A 414 -27.62 -19.71 -20.16
N TYR A 415 -27.26 -19.43 -21.42
CA TYR A 415 -28.19 -19.38 -22.54
C TYR A 415 -27.80 -20.36 -23.66
N PRO A 416 -28.77 -21.06 -24.25
CA PRO A 416 -28.49 -22.07 -25.29
C PRO A 416 -28.06 -21.46 -26.63
N ASN A 417 -28.37 -20.18 -26.86
CA ASN A 417 -28.08 -19.48 -28.11
C ASN A 417 -27.18 -18.27 -27.81
N PRO A 418 -26.33 -17.86 -28.78
CA PRO A 418 -25.55 -16.65 -28.63
C PRO A 418 -26.43 -15.43 -28.35
N VAL A 419 -26.04 -14.62 -27.37
CA VAL A 419 -26.75 -13.40 -26.99
C VAL A 419 -25.95 -12.16 -27.41
N PRO A 420 -26.61 -11.03 -27.75
CA PRO A 420 -25.88 -9.82 -28.15
C PRO A 420 -25.13 -9.20 -26.99
N PHE A 421 -23.93 -8.66 -27.26
CA PHE A 421 -23.20 -7.87 -26.27
C PHE A 421 -24.02 -6.66 -25.82
N THR A 422 -23.84 -6.30 -24.55
CA THR A 422 -24.43 -5.16 -23.87
C THR A 422 -23.39 -4.46 -23.00
N VAL A 423 -23.71 -3.26 -22.50
CA VAL A 423 -22.86 -2.55 -21.53
C VAL A 423 -22.67 -3.36 -20.24
N SER A 424 -23.61 -4.26 -19.89
CA SER A 424 -23.46 -5.19 -18.76
C SER A 424 -22.38 -6.25 -18.97
N ASP A 425 -21.89 -6.46 -20.19
CA ASP A 425 -20.81 -7.41 -20.53
C ASP A 425 -19.42 -6.73 -20.55
N MET A 426 -19.31 -5.51 -20.02
CA MET A 426 -18.06 -4.77 -19.91
C MET A 426 -17.37 -5.10 -18.60
N ASP A 427 -16.44 -6.04 -18.64
CA ASP A 427 -15.82 -6.68 -17.50
C ASP A 427 -14.27 -6.63 -17.52
N ASP A 428 -13.66 -6.96 -16.38
CA ASP A 428 -12.20 -6.92 -16.19
C ASP A 428 -11.68 -8.26 -15.62
N PHE A 429 -10.75 -8.91 -16.32
CA PHE A 429 -10.08 -10.14 -15.87
C PHE A 429 -8.60 -9.91 -15.57
N TRP A 430 -8.10 -10.63 -14.58
CA TRP A 430 -6.73 -10.51 -14.08
C TRP A 430 -6.19 -11.91 -13.82
N PHE A 431 -5.26 -12.34 -14.66
CA PHE A 431 -4.61 -13.63 -14.59
C PHE A 431 -3.14 -13.48 -14.19
N SER A 432 -2.66 -14.41 -13.37
CA SER A 432 -1.23 -14.58 -13.10
C SER A 432 -0.85 -16.05 -13.26
N ASP A 433 0.44 -16.31 -13.44
CA ASP A 433 1.04 -17.64 -13.35
C ASP A 433 2.24 -17.51 -12.40
N VAL A 434 2.01 -17.85 -11.13
CA VAL A 434 3.01 -17.77 -10.06
C VAL A 434 3.71 -19.12 -9.95
N GLN A 435 5.02 -19.11 -10.16
CA GLN A 435 5.86 -20.30 -9.99
C GLN A 435 7.04 -19.95 -9.08
N VAL A 436 7.15 -20.66 -7.97
CA VAL A 436 8.24 -20.51 -7.00
C VAL A 436 9.01 -21.82 -6.99
N THR A 437 10.26 -21.79 -7.45
CA THR A 437 11.13 -22.96 -7.55
C THR A 437 12.50 -22.68 -6.94
N GLY A 438 13.05 -23.66 -6.22
CA GLY A 438 14.36 -23.56 -5.57
C GLY A 438 14.35 -24.19 -4.19
N SER A 439 15.54 -24.53 -3.66
CA SER A 439 15.68 -25.14 -2.33
C SER A 439 14.82 -26.40 -2.10
N GLY A 440 14.58 -27.19 -3.15
CA GLY A 440 13.73 -28.40 -3.08
C GLY A 440 12.22 -28.12 -3.08
N LEU A 441 11.81 -26.85 -3.25
CA LEU A 441 10.42 -26.43 -3.43
C LEU A 441 10.11 -26.28 -4.92
N SER A 442 8.92 -26.73 -5.31
CA SER A 442 8.20 -26.31 -6.51
C SER A 442 6.76 -26.00 -6.13
N PHE A 443 6.38 -24.74 -6.21
CA PHE A 443 5.03 -24.24 -5.95
C PHE A 443 4.49 -23.59 -7.22
N HIS A 444 3.25 -23.91 -7.57
CA HIS A 444 2.52 -23.34 -8.70
C HIS A 444 1.15 -22.85 -8.22
N LEU A 445 0.84 -21.60 -8.56
CA LEU A 445 -0.46 -20.96 -8.35
C LEU A 445 -0.82 -20.18 -9.62
N ALA A 446 -1.95 -20.47 -10.26
CA ALA A 446 -2.43 -19.73 -11.43
C ALA A 446 -3.80 -19.09 -11.14
N PRO A 447 -3.82 -17.96 -10.42
CA PRO A 447 -5.06 -17.37 -9.96
C PRO A 447 -5.74 -16.56 -11.07
N LEU A 448 -7.07 -16.52 -10.98
CA LEU A 448 -7.94 -15.66 -11.77
C LEU A 448 -8.71 -14.75 -10.81
N PHE A 449 -8.64 -13.44 -11.05
CA PHE A 449 -9.51 -12.45 -10.43
C PHE A 449 -10.35 -11.77 -11.49
N TYR A 450 -11.62 -11.58 -11.20
CA TYR A 450 -12.60 -11.12 -12.15
C TYR A 450 -13.48 -10.06 -11.50
N VAL A 451 -13.71 -8.95 -12.20
CA VAL A 451 -14.66 -7.91 -11.79
C VAL A 451 -15.74 -7.86 -12.86
N VAL A 452 -16.96 -8.21 -12.47
CA VAL A 452 -18.12 -8.32 -13.37
C VAL A 452 -18.73 -6.94 -13.65
N ASN A 453 -18.74 -6.06 -12.65
CA ASN A 453 -19.35 -4.74 -12.75
C ASN A 453 -18.34 -3.60 -12.56
N PRO A 454 -17.19 -3.59 -13.28
CA PRO A 454 -16.17 -2.57 -13.11
C PRO A 454 -16.75 -1.17 -13.36
N SER A 455 -16.18 -0.16 -12.70
CA SER A 455 -16.64 1.22 -12.86
C SER A 455 -16.06 1.92 -14.10
N ARG A 456 -15.01 1.33 -14.70
CA ARG A 456 -14.20 1.92 -15.77
C ARG A 456 -14.04 1.00 -16.96
N TYR A 457 -13.75 1.60 -18.11
CA TYR A 457 -13.18 0.94 -19.28
C TYR A 457 -12.05 1.80 -19.84
N TYR A 458 -11.16 1.20 -20.65
CA TYR A 458 -10.12 1.93 -21.35
C TYR A 458 -10.72 2.74 -22.50
N ASP A 459 -10.38 4.03 -22.58
CA ASP A 459 -10.75 4.89 -23.70
C ASP A 459 -9.67 5.95 -23.93
N PRO A 460 -8.81 5.81 -24.95
CA PRO A 460 -7.71 6.74 -25.20
C PRO A 460 -8.18 8.14 -25.61
N SER A 461 -9.48 8.32 -25.91
CA SER A 461 -10.06 9.63 -26.21
C SER A 461 -10.44 10.42 -24.95
N LYS A 462 -10.47 9.77 -23.78
CA LYS A 462 -10.86 10.38 -22.50
C LYS A 462 -9.63 10.85 -21.72
N PRO A 463 -9.78 11.86 -20.83
CA PRO A 463 -8.72 12.22 -19.89
C PRO A 463 -8.24 10.99 -19.10
N ASN A 464 -6.91 10.84 -18.98
CA ASN A 464 -6.26 9.71 -18.34
C ASN A 464 -6.62 8.33 -18.94
N ASN A 465 -7.04 8.29 -20.21
CA ASN A 465 -7.48 7.09 -20.92
C ASN A 465 -8.66 6.34 -20.26
N LEU A 466 -9.46 7.04 -19.46
CA LEU A 466 -10.45 6.41 -18.59
C LEU A 466 -11.87 6.84 -18.95
N GLY A 467 -12.67 5.88 -19.43
CA GLY A 467 -14.11 6.02 -19.58
C GLY A 467 -14.86 5.43 -18.39
N ARG A 468 -16.06 5.98 -18.08
CA ARG A 468 -16.95 5.46 -17.04
C ARG A 468 -18.06 4.63 -17.66
N ILE A 469 -18.23 3.41 -17.20
CA ILE A 469 -19.22 2.49 -17.80
C ILE A 469 -20.64 3.01 -17.58
N VAL A 470 -20.93 3.62 -16.43
CA VAL A 470 -22.28 4.18 -16.17
C VAL A 470 -22.69 5.27 -17.17
N ASP A 471 -21.73 6.02 -17.72
CA ASP A 471 -22.03 7.08 -18.70
C ASP A 471 -22.59 6.47 -19.99
N LEU A 472 -22.16 5.25 -20.34
CA LEU A 472 -22.62 4.52 -21.52
C LEU A 472 -24.11 4.15 -21.43
N CYS A 473 -24.67 4.05 -20.22
CA CYS A 473 -26.09 3.76 -20.01
C CYS A 473 -27.03 4.88 -20.48
N TYR A 474 -26.50 6.08 -20.71
CA TYR A 474 -27.26 7.23 -21.19
C TYR A 474 -26.97 7.56 -22.66
N THR A 475 -26.36 6.62 -23.38
CA THR A 475 -26.09 6.70 -24.82
C THR A 475 -27.09 5.85 -25.62
N ASP A 476 -26.83 5.70 -26.92
CA ASP A 476 -27.60 4.86 -27.85
C ASP A 476 -27.29 3.36 -27.72
N LEU A 477 -26.41 2.97 -26.80
CA LEU A 477 -25.96 1.59 -26.64
C LEU A 477 -27.01 0.69 -25.96
N ARG A 478 -26.94 -0.60 -26.31
CA ARG A 478 -27.69 -1.65 -25.60
C ARG A 478 -27.08 -1.83 -24.22
N GLY A 479 -27.83 -1.43 -23.19
CA GLY A 479 -27.28 -1.29 -21.85
C GLY A 479 -27.29 -2.55 -20.96
N GLY A 480 -28.17 -3.52 -21.22
CA GLY A 480 -28.33 -4.67 -20.32
C GLY A 480 -28.98 -4.30 -18.97
N SER A 481 -29.01 -5.26 -18.05
CA SER A 481 -29.71 -5.15 -16.76
C SER A 481 -29.16 -4.03 -15.87
N TYR A 482 -27.85 -3.79 -15.90
CA TYR A 482 -27.23 -2.72 -15.11
C TYR A 482 -27.64 -1.34 -15.61
N CYS A 483 -27.67 -1.11 -16.92
CA CYS A 483 -28.16 0.16 -17.43
C CYS A 483 -29.67 0.33 -17.28
N ASP A 484 -30.45 -0.74 -17.28
CA ASP A 484 -31.88 -0.68 -16.94
C ASP A 484 -32.07 -0.18 -15.50
N GLU A 485 -31.27 -0.69 -14.56
CA GLU A 485 -31.26 -0.20 -13.18
C GLU A 485 -30.84 1.27 -13.08
N ALA A 486 -29.74 1.68 -13.72
CA ALA A 486 -29.26 3.06 -13.71
C ALA A 486 -30.32 4.05 -14.25
N ARG A 487 -30.98 3.68 -15.36
CA ARG A 487 -32.05 4.47 -15.97
C ARG A 487 -33.30 4.51 -15.11
N ARG A 488 -33.67 3.41 -14.45
CA ARG A 488 -34.79 3.37 -13.50
C ARG A 488 -34.55 4.35 -12.33
N ILE A 489 -33.34 4.36 -11.77
CA ILE A 489 -32.99 5.30 -10.68
C ILE A 489 -33.02 6.75 -11.19
N THR A 490 -32.52 6.99 -12.40
CA THR A 490 -32.59 8.31 -13.05
C THR A 490 -34.02 8.79 -13.23
N GLN A 491 -34.93 7.92 -13.68
CA GLN A 491 -36.35 8.24 -13.83
C GLN A 491 -37.02 8.57 -12.49
N GLN A 492 -36.65 7.86 -11.41
CA GLN A 492 -37.21 8.09 -10.08
C GLN A 492 -36.71 9.39 -9.43
N THR A 493 -35.49 9.81 -9.75
CA THR A 493 -34.80 10.92 -9.07
C THR A 493 -34.71 12.20 -9.91
N GLY A 494 -34.90 12.08 -11.23
CA GLY A 494 -34.72 13.17 -12.18
C GLY A 494 -33.25 13.50 -12.49
N GLN A 495 -32.29 12.72 -11.99
CA GLN A 495 -30.85 12.98 -12.13
C GLN A 495 -30.12 11.75 -12.65
N GLN A 496 -29.28 11.93 -13.67
CA GLN A 496 -28.37 10.88 -14.13
C GLN A 496 -27.41 10.52 -13.01
N LEU A 497 -27.15 9.21 -12.84
CA LEU A 497 -26.17 8.73 -11.88
C LEU A 497 -24.76 9.17 -12.27
N ALA A 498 -24.08 9.84 -11.35
CA ALA A 498 -22.64 10.06 -11.45
C ALA A 498 -21.89 8.72 -11.28
N TRP A 499 -20.67 8.65 -11.80
CA TRP A 499 -19.86 7.43 -11.75
C TRP A 499 -19.65 6.92 -10.32
N ASP A 500 -19.49 7.82 -9.36
CA ASP A 500 -19.25 7.54 -7.94
C ASP A 500 -20.51 7.57 -7.08
N ASP A 501 -21.69 7.61 -7.70
CA ASP A 501 -22.95 7.54 -6.98
C ASP A 501 -23.09 6.16 -6.28
N PRO A 502 -23.43 6.11 -4.98
CA PRO A 502 -23.61 4.85 -4.26
C PRO A 502 -24.89 4.10 -4.68
N ARG A 503 -25.54 4.49 -5.78
CA ARG A 503 -26.62 3.74 -6.44
C ARG A 503 -26.20 3.24 -7.83
N SER A 504 -24.99 3.55 -8.28
CA SER A 504 -24.44 3.03 -9.53
C SER A 504 -24.39 1.48 -9.50
N PRO A 505 -24.80 0.78 -10.57
CA PRO A 505 -24.59 -0.66 -10.65
C PRO A 505 -23.14 -1.03 -11.01
N PHE A 506 -22.32 -0.05 -11.44
CA PHE A 506 -20.94 -0.23 -11.87
C PHE A 506 -19.96 0.28 -10.81
N LYS A 507 -19.82 -0.47 -9.71
CA LYS A 507 -18.95 -0.11 -8.57
C LYS A 507 -17.77 -1.04 -8.34
N GLY A 508 -17.68 -2.12 -9.13
CA GLY A 508 -16.63 -3.12 -9.02
C GLY A 508 -16.75 -3.99 -7.76
N THR A 509 -17.96 -4.13 -7.19
CA THR A 509 -18.24 -4.93 -6.00
C THR A 509 -18.57 -6.39 -6.30
N LEU A 510 -19.06 -6.70 -7.50
CA LEU A 510 -19.33 -8.06 -7.95
C LEU A 510 -18.04 -8.64 -8.52
N ARG A 511 -17.45 -9.55 -7.75
CA ARG A 511 -16.15 -10.13 -8.06
C ARG A 511 -16.19 -11.64 -8.02
N GLU A 512 -15.32 -12.23 -8.81
CA GLU A 512 -14.98 -13.63 -8.71
C GLU A 512 -13.48 -13.79 -8.49
N PHE A 513 -13.14 -14.77 -7.68
CA PHE A 513 -11.78 -15.25 -7.55
C PHE A 513 -11.75 -16.75 -7.72
N ARG A 514 -10.69 -17.25 -8.35
CA ARG A 514 -10.33 -18.65 -8.37
C ARG A 514 -8.83 -18.75 -8.02
N PRO A 515 -8.42 -19.53 -7.00
CA PRO A 515 -7.00 -19.87 -6.86
C PRO A 515 -6.47 -20.54 -8.13
N GLY A 516 -7.35 -21.26 -8.83
CA GLY A 516 -7.05 -21.90 -10.10
C GLY A 516 -6.13 -23.08 -9.90
N THR A 517 -5.14 -23.24 -10.78
CA THR A 517 -4.15 -24.30 -10.66
C THR A 517 -3.35 -24.12 -9.38
N PHE A 518 -3.25 -25.17 -8.57
CA PHE A 518 -2.50 -25.18 -7.32
C PHE A 518 -1.69 -26.47 -7.20
N SER A 519 -0.40 -26.36 -6.89
CA SER A 519 0.41 -27.50 -6.45
C SER A 519 1.58 -27.08 -5.58
N VAL A 520 1.97 -27.97 -4.68
CA VAL A 520 3.18 -27.86 -3.85
C VAL A 520 3.92 -29.18 -3.88
N ARG A 521 5.17 -29.15 -4.34
CA ARG A 521 6.10 -30.27 -4.28
C ARG A 521 7.30 -29.87 -3.44
N ASN A 522 7.47 -30.53 -2.30
CA ASN A 522 8.60 -30.43 -1.39
C ASN A 522 8.78 -31.78 -0.65
N SER A 523 9.81 -31.87 0.21
CA SER A 523 10.12 -33.07 1.00
C SER A 523 9.54 -33.06 2.42
N GLY A 524 8.85 -31.99 2.80
CA GLY A 524 8.28 -31.78 4.13
C GLY A 524 7.80 -30.33 4.29
N PRO A 525 7.08 -30.01 5.38
CA PRO A 525 6.84 -28.62 5.76
C PRO A 525 8.13 -27.80 5.70
N THR A 526 8.13 -26.73 4.92
CA THR A 526 9.32 -25.92 4.63
C THR A 526 8.96 -24.45 4.73
N THR A 527 9.79 -23.70 5.45
CA THR A 527 9.83 -22.24 5.39
C THR A 527 10.93 -21.82 4.44
N VAL A 528 10.61 -20.95 3.49
CA VAL A 528 11.58 -20.33 2.58
C VAL A 528 11.44 -18.82 2.59
N TYR A 529 12.41 -18.14 2.03
CA TYR A 529 12.44 -16.69 1.89
C TYR A 529 12.56 -16.34 0.41
N THR A 530 11.75 -15.41 -0.04
CA THR A 530 11.76 -14.92 -1.43
C THR A 530 11.92 -13.41 -1.44
N ASP A 531 12.33 -12.82 -2.56
CA ASP A 531 12.16 -11.38 -2.73
C ASP A 531 10.67 -11.01 -2.84
N VAL A 532 10.39 -9.71 -2.95
CA VAL A 532 9.04 -9.16 -3.05
C VAL A 532 8.24 -9.67 -4.26
N TYR A 533 8.88 -10.27 -5.27
CA TYR A 533 8.22 -10.85 -6.44
C TYR A 533 8.12 -12.38 -6.37
N GLY A 534 8.43 -13.00 -5.23
CA GLY A 534 8.41 -14.45 -5.06
C GLY A 534 9.60 -15.19 -5.68
N ARG A 535 10.68 -14.48 -6.03
CA ARG A 535 11.89 -15.05 -6.65
C ARG A 535 13.00 -15.24 -5.62
N ASN A 536 14.17 -15.71 -6.05
CA ASN A 536 15.37 -15.84 -5.21
C ASN A 536 15.13 -16.70 -3.95
N VAL A 537 14.54 -17.88 -4.14
CA VAL A 537 14.18 -18.80 -3.05
C VAL A 537 15.41 -19.18 -2.23
N SER A 538 15.37 -18.90 -0.93
CA SER A 538 16.43 -19.21 0.04
C SER A 538 15.87 -19.92 1.26
N THR A 539 16.66 -20.79 1.89
CA THR A 539 16.33 -21.40 3.19
C THR A 539 16.73 -20.51 4.38
N SER A 540 17.46 -19.43 4.12
CA SER A 540 17.83 -18.42 5.11
C SER A 540 17.31 -17.04 4.68
N PRO A 541 16.83 -16.22 5.61
CA PRO A 541 16.36 -14.87 5.27
C PRO A 541 17.52 -14.02 4.76
N PHE A 542 17.18 -13.04 3.94
CA PHE A 542 18.09 -12.04 3.39
C PHE A 542 17.43 -10.65 3.43
N PRO A 543 18.19 -9.55 3.28
CA PRO A 543 17.62 -8.20 3.25
C PRO A 543 16.50 -8.08 2.20
N GLY A 544 15.33 -7.59 2.61
CA GLY A 544 14.14 -7.48 1.74
C GLY A 544 13.44 -8.80 1.41
N SER A 545 13.79 -9.89 2.10
CA SER A 545 13.13 -11.17 1.91
C SER A 545 11.82 -11.27 2.69
N ILE A 546 10.84 -11.92 2.08
CA ILE A 546 9.55 -12.25 2.66
C ILE A 546 9.53 -13.74 2.98
N GLN A 547 9.16 -14.07 4.22
CA GLN A 547 8.98 -15.43 4.65
C GLN A 547 7.73 -16.05 4.01
N GLN A 548 7.89 -17.25 3.45
CA GLN A 548 6.84 -18.07 2.87
C GLN A 548 6.80 -19.42 3.58
N TYR A 549 5.64 -20.08 3.61
CA TYR A 549 5.49 -21.42 4.20
C TYR A 549 4.77 -22.36 3.24
N PHE A 550 5.30 -23.57 3.10
CA PHE A 550 4.75 -24.59 2.22
C PHE A 550 4.79 -25.97 2.88
N SER A 551 3.71 -26.73 2.75
CA SER A 551 3.61 -28.14 3.11
C SER A 551 2.86 -28.84 2.00
N GLY A 552 3.34 -29.97 1.47
CA GLY A 552 2.64 -30.60 0.37
C GLY A 552 3.09 -32.02 0.05
N ASN A 553 4.36 -32.37 0.24
CA ASN A 553 4.89 -33.72 0.03
C ASN A 553 4.47 -34.34 -1.32
N GLN A 554 4.87 -33.70 -2.42
CA GLN A 554 4.65 -34.18 -3.80
C GLN A 554 3.18 -34.14 -4.27
N SER A 555 2.48 -33.02 -4.12
CA SER A 555 1.12 -32.92 -4.65
C SER A 555 1.11 -32.92 -6.19
N SER A 556 0.10 -33.57 -6.78
CA SER A 556 -0.29 -33.31 -8.16
C SER A 556 -0.90 -31.91 -8.29
N GLU A 557 -0.96 -31.40 -9.51
CA GLU A 557 -1.76 -30.20 -9.78
C GLU A 557 -3.24 -30.49 -9.56
N MET A 558 -3.90 -29.52 -8.94
CA MET A 558 -5.33 -29.52 -8.75
C MET A 558 -5.90 -28.16 -9.15
N TYR A 559 -7.16 -28.14 -9.56
CA TYR A 559 -7.86 -26.89 -9.82
C TYR A 559 -8.79 -26.58 -8.66
N VAL A 560 -8.49 -25.50 -7.95
CA VAL A 560 -9.33 -25.02 -6.84
C VAL A 560 -10.23 -23.93 -7.38
N ARG A 561 -11.54 -24.19 -7.33
CA ARG A 561 -12.55 -23.16 -7.59
C ARG A 561 -12.66 -22.24 -6.38
N GLY A 562 -12.85 -20.95 -6.63
CA GLY A 562 -13.20 -20.00 -5.59
C GLY A 562 -14.69 -19.68 -5.64
N SER A 563 -15.04 -18.39 -5.61
CA SER A 563 -16.44 -17.96 -5.51
C SER A 563 -16.67 -16.62 -6.19
N THR A 564 -17.88 -16.44 -6.71
CA THR A 564 -18.41 -15.14 -7.15
C THR A 564 -19.27 -14.56 -6.03
N LYS A 565 -19.00 -13.33 -5.63
CA LYS A 565 -19.72 -12.63 -4.54
C LYS A 565 -19.91 -11.16 -4.89
N ASP A 566 -21.04 -10.59 -4.49
CA ASP A 566 -21.27 -9.15 -4.52
C ASP A 566 -21.07 -8.57 -3.13
N TYR A 567 -20.12 -7.63 -3.02
CA TYR A 567 -19.81 -6.93 -1.78
C TYR A 567 -20.49 -5.56 -1.69
N ALA A 568 -21.46 -5.28 -2.57
CA ALA A 568 -22.25 -4.06 -2.50
C ALA A 568 -22.95 -3.95 -1.13
N ALA A 569 -22.88 -2.75 -0.55
CA ALA A 569 -23.59 -2.41 0.66
C ALA A 569 -24.06 -0.95 0.59
N THR A 570 -24.98 -0.58 1.49
CA THR A 570 -25.45 0.80 1.61
C THR A 570 -24.27 1.76 1.80
N GLY A 571 -24.20 2.79 0.96
CA GLY A 571 -23.16 3.81 1.02
C GLY A 571 -21.86 3.43 0.30
N VAL A 572 -21.71 2.21 -0.21
CA VAL A 572 -20.54 1.87 -1.03
C VAL A 572 -20.62 2.58 -2.37
N HIS A 573 -19.60 3.39 -2.68
CA HIS A 573 -19.49 4.20 -3.89
C HIS A 573 -18.75 3.45 -5.00
N ALA A 574 -18.76 3.97 -6.22
CA ALA A 574 -17.70 3.61 -7.15
C ALA A 574 -16.50 4.52 -6.85
N PRO A 575 -15.27 4.00 -6.89
CA PRO A 575 -14.87 2.68 -7.39
C PRO A 575 -14.61 1.68 -6.28
N ASN A 576 -15.49 1.72 -5.27
CA ASN A 576 -15.20 1.50 -3.87
C ASN A 576 -14.18 2.52 -3.37
#